data_AF-A0A8K0JQ07-F1
#
_entry.id   AF-A0A8K0JQ07-F1
#
_cell.length_a   1.000
_cell.length_b   1.000
_cell.length_c   1.000
_cell.angle_alpha   90.00
_cell.angle_beta   90.00
_cell.angle_gamma   90.00
#
_symmetry.space_group_name_H-M   'P 1'
#
loop_
_entity.id
_entity.type
_entity.pdbx_description
1 polymer ?
#
loop_
_entity_poly.entity_id
_entity_poly.type
_entity_poly.pdbx_seq_one_letter_code
_entity_poly.pdbx_strand_id
1 'polypeptide(L)'
;MSSRYRSCKPSNQRRPFLSTFDCSICQLSHLSTHTRFALTLRTQSTSNQYHRLLLFRLSPLVEDGTPELYCMESTCPHMGAPLSHAPLSIDPSKEEASRSENVSLDEEDGDQDEQDLIDRTLNIALAPELAAEDIEDLIGSRTITCPWHHYDFDLVTGESPVGIQACVYDVKVEKGNVWVKGPELDEGDEWEVVEVKGVSEEFADPPPGSHHQVTSTANSSRKPTDNKATSASTELPPLPRTLVQAAILILNTPNPLHKIELTRQANRALRQGTFQSILPTKKDLSLVRETFDKARYEGEGIRGFTPPREGLKEVEPWIGGKRGKGGNEKSRILMIHALANIEQWAIDLAWDIIARYAEFEINGEKLPVEFFLDWAKVAEDEAKHFSLLKTRLEELGSYYGAHTVHAGLWESALDTQDDLLARLAIIHLVHEARGLDVNPITIKKFEKAGDIASSKMMEIIHFDEITHVTTGHRWFTYICSKMDIDPVSQFRQLVKQNFAGKIKGPFSVDDRGKAGMSGEWYENLEGHGNRLDAQVGGEGDERVHPRLT
;
A
#
# COMPACT_ATOMS: atom_id res chain seq x y z
N MET A 1 2.18 -20.32 -24.69
CA MET A 1 3.65 -20.39 -24.63
C MET A 1 4.03 -20.42 -23.15
N SER A 2 4.59 -21.53 -22.69
CA SER A 2 4.94 -21.76 -21.27
C SER A 2 6.01 -20.77 -20.84
N SER A 3 5.65 -19.76 -20.03
CA SER A 3 6.63 -18.96 -19.29
C SER A 3 7.33 -19.91 -18.32
N ARG A 4 8.58 -20.26 -18.61
CA ARG A 4 9.42 -20.99 -17.66
C ARG A 4 9.77 -20.01 -16.55
N TYR A 5 9.06 -20.08 -15.43
CA TYR A 5 9.61 -19.59 -14.16
C TYR A 5 10.94 -20.33 -13.96
N ARG A 6 12.08 -19.64 -14.13
CA ARG A 6 13.35 -20.15 -13.65
C ARG A 6 13.27 -20.09 -12.12
N SER A 7 12.88 -21.21 -11.51
CA SER A 7 13.12 -21.46 -10.09
C SER A 7 14.63 -21.34 -9.88
N CYS A 8 15.05 -20.35 -9.10
CA CYS A 8 16.38 -20.34 -8.52
C CYS A 8 16.43 -21.58 -7.63
N LYS A 9 17.26 -22.57 -7.97
CA LYS A 9 17.36 -23.77 -7.15
C LYS A 9 18.01 -23.37 -5.82
N PRO A 10 17.45 -23.76 -4.67
CA PRO A 10 18.12 -23.56 -3.40
C PRO A 10 19.45 -24.31 -3.42
N SER A 11 20.53 -23.65 -3.03
CA SER A 11 21.84 -24.26 -2.83
C SER A 11 21.85 -25.14 -1.56
N ASN A 12 20.95 -26.12 -1.49
CA ASN A 12 20.81 -27.02 -0.34
C ASN A 12 21.89 -28.12 -0.28
N GLN A 13 23.09 -27.85 -0.79
CA GLN A 13 24.26 -28.69 -0.58
C GLN A 13 25.48 -27.80 -0.38
N ARG A 14 26.03 -27.81 0.85
CA ARG A 14 27.44 -27.49 1.11
C ARG A 14 28.31 -28.41 0.24
N ARG A 15 28.57 -28.02 -1.01
CA ARG A 15 29.67 -28.57 -1.82
C ARG A 15 30.84 -27.59 -1.73
N PRO A 16 32.04 -28.03 -1.34
CA PRO A 16 33.22 -27.19 -1.40
C PRO A 16 33.69 -27.18 -2.85
N PHE A 17 33.20 -26.25 -3.67
CA PHE A 17 33.75 -26.03 -5.00
C PHE A 17 33.88 -24.53 -5.25
N LEU A 18 35.10 -24.16 -5.61
CA LEU A 18 35.58 -22.83 -6.01
C LEU A 18 34.58 -22.12 -6.94
N SER A 19 33.80 -21.16 -6.45
CA SER A 19 33.04 -20.21 -7.28
C SER A 19 33.46 -18.79 -6.89
N THR A 20 34.09 -18.08 -7.82
CA THR A 20 34.60 -16.73 -7.63
C THR A 20 33.46 -15.72 -7.44
N PHE A 21 33.74 -14.61 -6.76
CA PHE A 21 32.84 -13.46 -6.77
C PHE A 21 33.01 -12.76 -8.12
N ASP A 22 31.98 -12.76 -8.96
CA ASP A 22 32.13 -12.48 -10.40
C ASP A 22 31.72 -11.05 -10.79
N CYS A 23 31.20 -10.23 -9.86
CA CYS A 23 30.77 -8.87 -10.15
C CYS A 23 31.20 -7.86 -9.07
N SER A 24 32.11 -6.95 -9.43
CA SER A 24 32.50 -5.81 -8.58
C SER A 24 31.51 -4.67 -8.74
N ILE A 25 30.72 -4.39 -7.69
CA ILE A 25 29.64 -3.40 -7.70
C ILE A 25 30.17 -1.96 -7.61
N CYS A 26 30.85 -1.65 -6.51
CA CYS A 26 31.41 -0.33 -6.25
C CYS A 26 32.43 -0.38 -5.10
N GLN A 27 33.12 0.75 -4.85
CA GLN A 27 33.85 0.92 -3.60
C GLN A 27 32.87 1.00 -2.43
N LEU A 28 33.25 0.44 -1.27
CA LEU A 28 32.43 0.45 -0.07
C LEU A 28 32.06 1.87 0.37
N SER A 29 32.96 2.84 0.17
CA SER A 29 32.74 4.26 0.44
C SER A 29 31.54 4.85 -0.32
N HIS A 30 31.20 4.33 -1.51
CA HIS A 30 30.05 4.81 -2.30
C HIS A 30 28.71 4.44 -1.65
N LEU A 31 28.70 3.38 -0.82
CA LEU A 31 27.50 2.95 -0.11
C LEU A 31 27.21 3.78 1.15
N SER A 32 28.06 4.75 1.49
CA SER A 32 27.85 5.64 2.64
C SER A 32 26.58 6.51 2.54
N THR A 33 26.11 6.76 1.31
CA THR A 33 25.08 7.77 1.04
C THR A 33 23.65 7.31 1.33
N HIS A 34 23.37 6.01 1.22
CA HIS A 34 22.04 5.44 1.39
C HIS A 34 22.14 4.11 2.15
N THR A 35 21.01 3.61 2.62
CA THR A 35 20.84 2.26 3.22
C THR A 35 20.40 1.23 2.19
N ARG A 36 20.00 1.68 0.99
CA ARG A 36 19.48 0.84 -0.09
C ARG A 36 19.92 1.35 -1.46
N PHE A 37 20.27 0.42 -2.34
CA PHE A 37 20.74 0.72 -3.68
C PHE A 37 20.09 -0.21 -4.71
N ALA A 38 19.59 0.37 -5.80
CA ALA A 38 19.17 -0.37 -6.98
C ALA A 38 20.40 -0.60 -7.88
N LEU A 39 20.64 -1.87 -8.20
CA LEU A 39 21.74 -2.30 -9.08
C LEU A 39 21.15 -2.73 -10.42
N THR A 40 21.76 -2.27 -11.51
CA THR A 40 21.48 -2.79 -12.86
C THR A 40 22.74 -3.47 -13.38
N LEU A 41 22.65 -4.78 -13.60
CA LEU A 41 23.70 -5.61 -14.19
C LEU A 41 23.38 -5.88 -15.66
N ARG A 42 24.41 -6.03 -16.49
CA ARG A 42 24.29 -6.42 -17.90
C ARG A 42 25.35 -7.45 -18.28
N THR A 43 25.01 -8.46 -19.07
CA THR A 43 26.01 -9.38 -19.63
C THR A 43 26.86 -8.69 -20.69
N GLN A 44 28.17 -8.92 -20.69
CA GLN A 44 29.09 -8.36 -21.69
C GLN A 44 28.96 -9.01 -23.08
N SER A 45 28.23 -10.12 -23.19
CA SER A 45 28.03 -10.85 -24.45
C SER A 45 26.98 -10.21 -25.35
N THR A 46 26.88 -10.70 -26.58
CA THR A 46 25.94 -10.21 -27.60
C THR A 46 24.47 -10.33 -27.18
N SER A 47 24.17 -11.05 -26.10
CA SER A 47 22.82 -11.25 -25.58
C SER A 47 22.24 -10.04 -24.84
N ASN A 48 23.07 -9.10 -24.35
CA ASN A 48 22.65 -7.90 -23.60
C ASN A 48 21.55 -8.18 -22.56
N GLN A 49 21.70 -9.24 -21.77
CA GLN A 49 20.73 -9.55 -20.73
C GLN A 49 20.91 -8.56 -19.58
N TYR A 50 19.80 -7.99 -19.11
CA TYR A 50 19.78 -7.08 -17.97
C TYR A 50 19.19 -7.77 -16.76
N HIS A 51 19.80 -7.56 -15.60
CA HIS A 51 19.32 -8.08 -14.32
C HIS A 51 19.30 -6.97 -13.28
N ARG A 52 18.29 -6.94 -12.40
CA ARG A 52 18.12 -5.86 -11.43
C ARG A 52 18.09 -6.40 -10.01
N LEU A 53 18.99 -5.90 -9.17
CA LEU A 53 19.13 -6.32 -7.79
C LEU A 53 18.91 -5.15 -6.83
N LEU A 54 18.63 -5.48 -5.58
CA LEU A 54 18.66 -4.53 -4.46
C LEU A 54 19.78 -4.90 -3.52
N LEU A 55 20.59 -3.90 -3.17
CA LEU A 55 21.65 -4.01 -2.19
C LEU A 55 21.28 -3.17 -0.96
N PHE A 56 21.29 -3.79 0.20
CA PHE A 56 21.01 -3.17 1.49
C PHE A 56 22.30 -3.02 2.29
N ARG A 57 22.46 -1.88 2.95
CA ARG A 57 23.51 -1.61 3.94
C ARG A 57 22.84 -1.28 5.26
N LEU A 58 22.88 -2.22 6.20
CA LEU A 58 22.15 -2.10 7.47
C LEU A 58 23.02 -1.59 8.63
N SER A 59 24.34 -1.65 8.51
CA SER A 59 25.26 -1.07 9.50
C SER A 59 25.97 0.19 9.01
N PRO A 60 26.33 1.14 9.90
CA PRO A 60 27.18 2.27 9.55
C PRO A 60 28.57 1.80 9.10
N LEU A 61 29.21 2.54 8.19
CA LEU A 61 30.60 2.30 7.82
C LEU A 61 31.51 2.85 8.94
N VAL A 62 31.82 2.04 9.95
CA VAL A 62 32.78 2.36 11.02
C VAL A 62 34.14 1.76 10.67
N GLU A 63 35.24 2.40 11.07
CA GLU A 63 36.61 2.06 10.63
C GLU A 63 37.07 0.64 10.99
N ASP A 64 36.43 -0.06 11.93
CA ASP A 64 36.89 -1.36 12.45
C ASP A 64 35.88 -2.53 12.30
N GLY A 65 34.76 -2.33 11.60
CA GLY A 65 33.71 -3.37 11.44
C GLY A 65 33.47 -3.81 9.99
N THR A 66 33.21 -5.10 9.77
CA THR A 66 32.69 -5.58 8.49
C THR A 66 31.26 -5.06 8.27
N PRO A 67 30.96 -4.38 7.17
CA PRO A 67 29.63 -3.83 6.91
C PRO A 67 28.60 -4.95 6.71
N GLU A 68 27.40 -4.78 7.26
CA GLU A 68 26.28 -5.69 7.04
C GLU A 68 25.62 -5.35 5.71
N LEU A 69 25.92 -6.18 4.71
CA LEU A 69 25.41 -6.04 3.35
C LEU A 69 24.55 -7.25 2.97
N TYR A 70 23.38 -6.99 2.41
CA TYR A 70 22.46 -8.02 1.90
C TYR A 70 22.08 -7.70 0.48
N CYS A 71 21.95 -8.71 -0.38
CA CYS A 71 21.52 -8.51 -1.76
C CYS A 71 20.41 -9.48 -2.12
N MET A 72 19.39 -8.98 -2.82
CA MET A 72 18.26 -9.79 -3.28
C MET A 72 17.75 -9.30 -4.63
N GLU A 73 16.87 -10.09 -5.23
CA GLU A 73 16.13 -9.73 -6.43
C GLU A 73 15.35 -8.43 -6.24
N SER A 74 15.39 -7.54 -7.23
CA SER A 74 14.66 -6.27 -7.16
C SER A 74 13.15 -6.39 -7.35
N THR A 75 12.66 -7.61 -7.62
CA THR A 75 11.26 -7.91 -7.84
C THR A 75 10.79 -9.04 -6.93
N CYS A 76 9.57 -8.90 -6.43
CA CYS A 76 8.88 -9.90 -5.65
C CYS A 76 8.69 -11.20 -6.48
N PRO A 77 9.03 -12.37 -5.92
CA PRO A 77 8.81 -13.67 -6.59
C PRO A 77 7.32 -13.91 -6.88
N HIS A 78 6.42 -13.28 -6.12
CA HIS A 78 5.02 -13.22 -6.45
C HIS A 78 4.76 -12.13 -7.50
N MET A 79 4.58 -12.57 -8.75
CA MET A 79 4.13 -11.76 -9.89
C MET A 79 5.07 -10.62 -10.33
N GLY A 80 6.30 -10.54 -9.81
CA GLY A 80 7.34 -9.65 -10.34
C GLY A 80 7.17 -8.17 -10.00
N ALA A 81 6.34 -7.84 -9.00
CA ALA A 81 6.23 -6.46 -8.52
C ALA A 81 7.61 -5.95 -8.04
N PRO A 82 7.93 -4.64 -8.13
CA PRO A 82 9.21 -4.13 -7.65
C PRO A 82 9.45 -4.46 -6.16
N LEU A 83 10.62 -4.19 -5.60
CA LEU A 83 10.87 -4.22 -4.14
C LEU A 83 11.69 -2.99 -3.71
N SER A 84 12.00 -2.09 -4.63
CA SER A 84 12.92 -0.97 -4.40
C SER A 84 12.48 -0.05 -3.25
N HIS A 85 11.16 0.11 -3.03
CA HIS A 85 10.61 0.92 -1.94
C HIS A 85 9.91 0.10 -0.86
N ALA A 86 10.12 -1.22 -0.83
CA ALA A 86 9.50 -2.08 0.15
C ALA A 86 9.96 -1.75 1.58
N PRO A 87 9.05 -1.65 2.57
CA PRO A 87 9.41 -1.40 3.96
C PRO A 87 10.41 -2.44 4.47
N LEU A 88 11.43 -1.97 5.18
CA LEU A 88 12.40 -2.82 5.84
C LEU A 88 12.11 -2.85 7.34
N SER A 89 11.95 -4.04 7.90
CA SER A 89 11.80 -4.27 9.34
C SER A 89 13.08 -4.92 9.88
N ILE A 90 13.61 -4.35 10.96
CA ILE A 90 14.76 -4.89 11.69
C ILE A 90 14.27 -5.05 13.13
N ASP A 91 14.21 -6.28 13.63
CA ASP A 91 13.85 -6.56 15.03
C ASP A 91 15.11 -6.69 15.90
N PRO A 92 15.45 -5.68 16.72
CA PRO A 92 16.62 -5.71 17.60
C PRO A 92 16.40 -6.56 18.87
N SER A 93 15.18 -7.01 19.17
CA SER A 93 14.84 -7.68 20.45
C SER A 93 15.47 -9.07 20.64
N LYS A 94 16.19 -9.58 19.63
CA LYS A 94 16.95 -10.83 19.70
C LYS A 94 18.46 -10.64 19.90
N GLU A 95 18.99 -9.41 19.89
CA GLU A 95 20.42 -9.14 20.14
C GLU A 95 20.77 -8.99 21.63
N GLU A 96 19.83 -8.58 22.49
CA GLU A 96 20.14 -8.35 23.91
C GLU A 96 20.20 -9.64 24.75
N ALA A 97 19.59 -10.74 24.28
CA ALA A 97 19.65 -12.04 24.96
C ALA A 97 21.01 -12.75 24.80
N SER A 98 21.80 -12.41 23.78
CA SER A 98 23.13 -13.01 23.55
C SER A 98 24.26 -12.23 24.20
N ARG A 99 24.01 -11.01 24.68
CA ARG A 99 25.03 -10.15 25.32
C ARG A 99 25.13 -10.35 26.84
N SER A 100 24.20 -11.09 27.45
CA SER A 100 24.24 -11.43 28.88
C SER A 100 24.95 -12.74 29.22
N GLU A 101 25.41 -13.53 28.24
CA GLU A 101 26.09 -14.82 28.50
C GLU A 101 27.60 -14.82 28.25
N ASN A 102 28.22 -13.66 27.97
CA ASN A 102 29.68 -13.53 27.88
C ASN A 102 30.19 -12.48 28.88
N VAL A 103 30.12 -12.79 30.17
CA VAL A 103 31.04 -12.24 31.17
C VAL A 103 31.82 -13.40 31.76
N SER A 104 33.12 -13.35 31.51
CA SER A 104 34.16 -14.27 31.94
C SER A 104 34.14 -14.52 33.44
N LEU A 105 34.32 -15.80 33.80
CA LEU A 105 34.73 -16.26 35.13
C LEU A 105 36.17 -15.78 35.38
N ASP A 106 36.33 -14.80 36.25
CA ASP A 106 37.58 -14.61 36.99
C ASP A 106 37.39 -15.24 38.38
N GLU A 107 38.27 -16.18 38.70
CA GLU A 107 38.42 -16.81 40.01
C GLU A 107 38.91 -15.77 41.03
N GLU A 108 38.31 -15.74 42.24
CA GLU A 108 39.00 -15.97 43.52
C GLU A 108 38.12 -15.62 44.75
N ASP A 109 38.09 -16.59 45.67
CA ASP A 109 37.98 -16.53 47.14
C ASP A 109 36.73 -16.02 47.89
N GLY A 110 36.19 -16.91 48.73
CA GLY A 110 35.58 -16.52 50.02
C GLY A 110 34.44 -17.41 50.52
N ASP A 111 34.78 -18.37 51.38
CA ASP A 111 33.95 -19.18 52.30
C ASP A 111 32.58 -18.61 52.75
N GLN A 112 31.53 -19.44 52.76
CA GLN A 112 30.81 -19.92 53.98
C GLN A 112 29.45 -20.61 53.68
N ASP A 113 29.38 -21.87 54.13
CA ASP A 113 28.31 -22.55 54.89
C ASP A 113 26.87 -22.76 54.34
N GLU A 114 26.51 -24.07 54.32
CA GLU A 114 25.27 -24.73 54.79
C GLU A 114 23.90 -24.09 54.45
N GLN A 115 22.84 -24.76 53.97
CA GLN A 115 22.35 -26.12 54.25
C GLN A 115 21.12 -26.42 53.34
N ASP A 116 20.86 -27.72 53.12
CA ASP A 116 19.57 -28.39 52.80
C ASP A 116 18.99 -28.27 51.37
N LEU A 117 19.11 -29.27 50.44
CA LEU A 117 18.73 -30.70 50.48
C LEU A 117 17.27 -30.88 50.98
N ILE A 118 16.25 -31.09 50.13
CA ILE A 118 15.72 -32.39 49.64
C ILE A 118 14.34 -32.03 49.02
N ASP A 119 14.00 -32.38 47.78
CA ASP A 119 13.34 -33.67 47.50
C ASP A 119 13.51 -34.11 46.03
N ARG A 120 14.19 -35.25 45.88
CA ARG A 120 14.06 -36.18 44.75
C ARG A 120 12.71 -36.92 44.96
N THR A 121 12.02 -37.52 43.99
CA THR A 121 12.41 -38.85 43.49
C THR A 121 11.31 -39.46 42.57
N LEU A 122 11.71 -39.79 41.32
CA LEU A 122 11.44 -41.01 40.51
C LEU A 122 10.05 -41.39 39.94
N ASN A 123 9.98 -41.56 38.61
CA ASN A 123 9.93 -42.86 37.87
C ASN A 123 9.52 -42.63 36.39
N ILE A 124 9.89 -43.37 35.33
CA ILE A 124 10.82 -44.47 34.99
C ILE A 124 10.91 -44.48 33.44
N ALA A 125 12.09 -44.81 32.95
CA ALA A 125 12.56 -45.24 31.62
C ALA A 125 11.56 -45.63 30.50
N LEU A 126 11.89 -45.21 29.25
CA LEU A 126 12.28 -46.05 28.09
C LEU A 126 12.78 -45.14 26.91
N ALA A 127 13.90 -45.52 26.30
CA ALA A 127 14.67 -44.84 25.21
C ALA A 127 14.08 -45.11 23.79
N PRO A 128 14.70 -44.73 22.61
CA PRO A 128 15.98 -44.03 22.36
C PRO A 128 16.01 -42.96 21.22
N GLU A 129 17.15 -42.27 21.13
CA GLU A 129 17.87 -41.72 19.94
C GLU A 129 17.11 -41.02 18.80
N LEU A 130 17.23 -39.68 18.73
CA LEU A 130 17.49 -38.97 17.47
C LEU A 130 18.42 -37.77 17.73
N ALA A 131 19.34 -37.60 16.79
CA ALA A 131 20.55 -36.81 16.84
C ALA A 131 20.33 -35.29 16.86
N ALA A 132 21.29 -34.60 17.46
CA ALA A 132 21.46 -33.16 17.42
C ALA A 132 21.88 -32.69 16.03
N GLU A 133 21.13 -31.75 15.46
CA GLU A 133 21.63 -30.80 14.44
C GLU A 133 21.04 -29.40 14.73
N ASP A 134 21.97 -28.47 14.95
CA ASP A 134 21.99 -27.05 14.55
C ASP A 134 21.01 -26.05 15.19
N ILE A 135 21.40 -25.56 16.38
CA ILE A 135 21.01 -24.23 16.90
C ILE A 135 22.13 -23.24 16.52
N GLU A 136 22.16 -22.80 15.26
CA GLU A 136 22.93 -21.64 14.81
C GLU A 136 22.14 -20.90 13.72
N ASP A 137 20.99 -20.30 14.06
CA ASP A 137 20.26 -19.36 13.17
C ASP A 137 19.32 -18.43 13.97
N LEU A 138 19.82 -17.84 15.07
CA LEU A 138 19.12 -16.76 15.78
C LEU A 138 19.95 -15.47 15.78
N ILE A 139 20.22 -14.97 14.59
CA ILE A 139 20.57 -13.57 14.37
C ILE A 139 19.24 -12.85 14.02
N GLY A 140 18.97 -11.66 14.59
CA GLY A 140 17.68 -10.96 14.48
C GLY A 140 17.04 -11.00 13.10
N SER A 141 15.72 -11.17 13.02
CA SER A 141 15.02 -11.26 11.73
C SER A 141 15.08 -9.90 11.02
N ARG A 142 15.62 -9.88 9.80
CA ARG A 142 15.61 -8.70 8.92
C ARG A 142 14.75 -9.03 7.71
N THR A 143 13.58 -8.41 7.64
CA THR A 143 12.58 -8.73 6.63
C THR A 143 12.22 -7.53 5.80
N ILE A 144 12.05 -7.76 4.51
CA ILE A 144 11.46 -6.80 3.60
C ILE A 144 10.03 -7.22 3.29
N THR A 145 9.08 -6.34 3.54
CA THR A 145 7.67 -6.61 3.26
C THR A 145 7.36 -6.12 1.86
N CYS A 146 7.01 -7.00 0.93
CA CYS A 146 6.55 -6.61 -0.39
C CYS A 146 5.31 -5.70 -0.26
N PRO A 147 5.35 -4.40 -0.62
CA PRO A 147 4.22 -3.49 -0.44
C PRO A 147 3.05 -3.77 -1.40
N TRP A 148 3.22 -4.72 -2.34
CA TRP A 148 2.17 -5.16 -3.24
C TRP A 148 1.36 -6.33 -2.69
N HIS A 149 2.02 -7.22 -1.94
CA HIS A 149 1.44 -8.51 -1.55
C HIS A 149 1.57 -8.82 -0.05
N HIS A 150 2.22 -7.93 0.71
CA HIS A 150 2.50 -8.07 2.14
C HIS A 150 3.13 -9.42 2.51
N TYR A 151 3.97 -9.94 1.61
CA TYR A 151 4.83 -11.07 1.88
C TYR A 151 6.15 -10.56 2.43
N ASP A 152 6.48 -11.02 3.63
CA ASP A 152 7.76 -10.77 4.24
C ASP A 152 8.78 -11.72 3.65
N PHE A 153 9.91 -11.19 3.23
CA PHE A 153 11.05 -11.97 2.77
C PHE A 153 12.23 -11.70 3.69
N ASP A 154 12.78 -12.74 4.27
CA ASP A 154 14.00 -12.64 5.06
C ASP A 154 15.18 -12.26 4.15
N LEU A 155 16.00 -11.29 4.57
CA LEU A 155 17.11 -10.80 3.75
C LEU A 155 18.28 -11.78 3.64
N VAL A 156 18.36 -12.78 4.53
CA VAL A 156 19.39 -13.83 4.53
C VAL A 156 18.91 -15.03 3.73
N THR A 157 17.73 -15.55 4.03
CA THR A 157 17.25 -16.81 3.43
C THR A 157 16.36 -16.58 2.20
N GLY A 158 15.81 -15.38 2.05
CA GLY A 158 14.78 -15.07 1.06
C GLY A 158 13.43 -15.71 1.39
N GLU A 159 13.33 -16.49 2.46
CA GLU A 159 12.12 -17.24 2.78
C GLU A 159 10.99 -16.32 3.24
N SER A 160 9.78 -16.69 2.85
CA SER A 160 8.56 -16.07 3.31
C SER A 160 7.72 -17.06 4.12
N PRO A 161 7.05 -16.64 5.21
CA PRO A 161 6.15 -17.51 5.98
C PRO A 161 5.03 -18.16 5.16
N VAL A 162 4.71 -17.58 4.01
CA VAL A 162 3.69 -18.07 3.08
C VAL A 162 4.20 -19.11 2.06
N GLY A 163 5.44 -19.59 2.22
CA GLY A 163 6.01 -20.69 1.42
C GLY A 163 6.54 -20.30 0.04
N ILE A 164 6.72 -19.00 -0.21
CA ILE A 164 7.43 -18.48 -1.40
C ILE A 164 8.80 -17.95 -0.98
N GLN A 165 9.76 -17.94 -1.90
CA GLN A 165 11.14 -17.56 -1.62
C GLN A 165 11.64 -16.53 -2.64
N ALA A 166 12.16 -15.40 -2.16
CA ALA A 166 12.86 -14.42 -2.97
C ALA A 166 14.31 -14.88 -3.21
N CYS A 167 14.89 -14.52 -4.35
CA CYS A 167 16.29 -14.84 -4.62
C CYS A 167 17.18 -13.88 -3.82
N VAL A 168 18.07 -14.44 -3.01
CA VAL A 168 19.14 -13.72 -2.29
C VAL A 168 20.50 -14.05 -2.90
N TYR A 169 21.45 -13.14 -2.77
CA TYR A 169 22.77 -13.23 -3.39
C TYR A 169 23.87 -12.93 -2.38
N ASP A 170 24.95 -13.72 -2.42
CA ASP A 170 26.10 -13.55 -1.53
C ASP A 170 26.80 -12.21 -1.82
N VAL A 171 27.11 -11.46 -0.77
CA VAL A 171 27.86 -10.20 -0.83
C VAL A 171 29.17 -10.34 -0.06
N LYS A 172 30.27 -9.87 -0.64
CA LYS A 172 31.59 -9.84 0.02
C LYS A 172 32.23 -8.47 -0.15
N VAL A 173 32.95 -8.03 0.88
CA VAL A 173 33.87 -6.90 0.79
C VAL A 173 35.30 -7.41 0.73
N GLU A 174 36.03 -7.05 -0.32
CA GLU A 174 37.45 -7.40 -0.46
C GLU A 174 38.24 -6.18 -0.93
N LYS A 175 39.30 -5.83 -0.18
CA LYS A 175 40.19 -4.68 -0.47
C LYS A 175 39.42 -3.36 -0.69
N GLY A 176 38.33 -3.17 0.04
CA GLY A 176 37.48 -1.96 -0.04
C GLY A 176 36.46 -1.96 -1.18
N ASN A 177 36.39 -3.02 -1.99
CA ASN A 177 35.37 -3.18 -3.04
C ASN A 177 34.26 -4.14 -2.59
N VAL A 178 33.03 -3.81 -2.96
CA VAL A 178 31.84 -4.63 -2.73
C VAL A 178 31.62 -5.52 -3.94
N TRP A 179 31.53 -6.82 -3.69
CA TRP A 179 31.32 -7.85 -4.69
C TRP A 179 30.01 -8.57 -4.42
N VAL A 180 29.25 -8.85 -5.49
CA VAL A 180 28.02 -9.64 -5.41
C VAL A 180 28.18 -10.86 -6.30
N LYS A 181 27.77 -12.04 -5.79
CA LYS A 181 27.62 -13.24 -6.60
C LYS A 181 26.36 -13.10 -7.43
N GLY A 182 26.49 -12.66 -8.68
CA GLY A 182 25.35 -12.48 -9.59
C GLY A 182 24.64 -13.79 -9.93
N PRO A 183 23.47 -13.72 -10.61
CA PRO A 183 22.77 -14.90 -11.11
C PRO A 183 23.66 -15.77 -12.01
N GLU A 184 23.42 -17.09 -12.02
CA GLU A 184 24.14 -18.04 -12.88
C GLU A 184 24.09 -17.62 -14.35
N LEU A 185 25.28 -17.54 -14.97
CA LEU A 185 25.49 -17.22 -16.37
C LEU A 185 25.86 -18.46 -17.19
N ASP A 186 25.65 -18.38 -18.50
CA ASP A 186 26.17 -19.37 -19.45
C ASP A 186 27.71 -19.23 -19.54
N GLU A 187 28.42 -20.32 -19.89
CA GLU A 187 29.89 -20.34 -19.96
C GLU A 187 30.45 -19.23 -20.88
N GLY A 188 31.26 -18.33 -20.32
CA GLY A 188 31.95 -17.26 -21.05
C GLY A 188 31.32 -15.88 -20.92
N ASP A 189 30.20 -15.75 -20.22
CA ASP A 189 29.57 -14.46 -19.93
C ASP A 189 30.00 -13.92 -18.55
N GLU A 190 30.22 -12.60 -18.48
CA GLU A 190 30.51 -11.88 -17.24
C GLU A 190 29.49 -10.75 -17.04
N TRP A 191 29.16 -10.47 -15.78
CA TRP A 191 28.31 -9.35 -15.40
C TRP A 191 29.10 -8.04 -15.37
N GLU A 192 28.64 -7.05 -16.11
CA GLU A 192 29.04 -5.65 -16.01
C GLU A 192 28.00 -4.86 -15.20
N VAL A 193 28.46 -3.96 -14.33
CA VAL A 193 27.59 -3.07 -13.57
C VAL A 193 27.31 -1.83 -14.41
N VAL A 194 26.05 -1.68 -14.81
CA VAL A 194 25.58 -0.51 -15.59
C VAL A 194 25.26 0.65 -14.67
N GLU A 195 24.66 0.37 -13.51
CA GLU A 195 24.20 1.40 -12.59
C GLU A 195 24.21 0.90 -11.14
N VAL A 196 24.66 1.77 -10.24
CA VAL A 196 24.48 1.66 -8.78
C VAL A 196 23.82 2.94 -8.32
N LYS A 197 22.54 2.88 -7.97
CA LYS A 197 21.74 4.07 -7.64
C LYS A 197 21.18 3.96 -6.23
N GLY A 198 21.50 4.93 -5.38
CA GLY A 198 20.87 5.07 -4.07
C GLY A 198 19.35 5.22 -4.19
N VAL A 199 18.61 4.45 -3.39
CA VAL A 199 17.15 4.55 -3.31
C VAL A 199 16.82 5.37 -2.07
N SER A 200 16.20 6.54 -2.27
CA SER A 200 15.72 7.38 -1.17
C SER A 200 14.67 6.62 -0.36
N GLU A 201 14.91 6.46 0.94
CA GLU A 201 13.91 5.95 1.90
C GLU A 201 13.02 7.09 2.42
N GLU A 202 13.37 8.35 2.14
CA GLU A 202 12.47 9.48 2.34
C GLU A 202 11.37 9.44 1.28
N PHE A 203 10.13 9.30 1.76
CA PHE A 203 8.94 9.77 1.05
C PHE A 203 9.25 11.13 0.42
N ALA A 204 8.78 11.37 -0.80
CA ALA A 204 8.77 12.72 -1.35
C ALA A 204 7.79 13.59 -0.54
N ASP A 205 8.25 14.11 0.60
CA ASP A 205 7.71 15.35 1.11
C ASP A 205 7.93 16.40 0.01
N PRO A 206 6.91 17.21 -0.33
CA PRO A 206 7.13 18.31 -1.25
C PRO A 206 8.26 19.18 -0.69
N PRO A 207 9.19 19.66 -1.54
CA PRO A 207 10.20 20.60 -1.09
C PRO A 207 9.47 21.78 -0.40
N PRO A 208 9.95 22.25 0.76
CA PRO A 208 9.36 23.42 1.40
C PRO A 208 9.27 24.53 0.37
N GLY A 209 8.06 25.05 0.16
CA GLY A 209 7.77 26.02 -0.88
C GLY A 209 8.82 27.14 -0.84
N SER A 210 9.44 27.42 -1.99
CA SER A 210 10.42 28.48 -2.10
C SER A 210 9.81 29.77 -1.57
N HIS A 211 10.33 30.28 -0.45
CA HIS A 211 10.06 31.63 0.02
C HIS A 211 10.62 32.62 -1.01
N HIS A 212 9.87 32.86 -2.08
CA HIS A 212 10.06 34.06 -2.86
C HIS A 212 9.55 35.22 -2.01
N GLN A 213 10.51 35.94 -1.40
CA GLN A 213 10.30 37.28 -0.88
C GLN A 213 9.70 38.14 -1.99
N VAL A 214 8.39 38.33 -1.95
CA VAL A 214 7.74 39.41 -2.69
C VAL A 214 8.03 40.69 -1.92
N THR A 215 9.09 41.37 -2.32
CA THR A 215 9.28 42.79 -2.02
C THR A 215 8.16 43.57 -2.69
N SER A 216 7.17 44.01 -1.91
CA SER A 216 6.21 45.03 -2.35
C SER A 216 6.34 46.26 -1.47
N THR A 217 7.04 47.24 -2.01
CA THR A 217 6.90 48.65 -1.64
C THR A 217 5.57 49.16 -2.18
N ALA A 218 4.69 49.66 -1.30
CA ALA A 218 3.95 50.93 -1.44
C ALA A 218 2.66 50.98 -0.59
N ASN A 219 2.63 52.00 0.27
CA ASN A 219 1.51 52.67 0.92
C ASN A 219 0.10 52.47 0.32
N SER A 220 -0.85 52.13 1.19
CA SER A 220 -2.11 52.90 1.30
C SER A 220 -2.81 52.62 2.63
N SER A 221 -3.05 53.68 3.39
CA SER A 221 -3.80 53.68 4.65
C SER A 221 -5.26 53.31 4.44
N ARG A 222 -5.72 52.22 5.06
CA ARG A 222 -7.12 52.06 5.50
C ARG A 222 -7.17 51.44 6.89
N LYS A 223 -7.89 52.12 7.79
CA LYS A 223 -8.16 51.70 9.17
C LYS A 223 -8.91 50.36 9.21
N PRO A 224 -8.68 49.52 10.23
CA PRO A 224 -9.43 48.29 10.42
C PRO A 224 -10.83 48.64 10.97
N THR A 225 -11.87 48.20 10.27
CA THR A 225 -13.20 48.05 10.86
C THR A 225 -13.34 46.63 11.37
N ASP A 226 -13.64 46.52 12.66
CA ASP A 226 -13.96 45.30 13.38
C ASP A 226 -14.92 44.40 12.61
N ASN A 227 -14.41 43.28 12.12
CA ASN A 227 -15.21 42.07 11.95
C ASN A 227 -14.53 40.99 12.79
N LYS A 228 -15.11 40.78 13.98
CA LYS A 228 -14.93 39.58 14.79
C LYS A 228 -15.36 38.36 13.97
N ALA A 229 -14.43 37.83 13.17
CA ALA A 229 -14.46 36.42 12.81
C ALA A 229 -13.71 35.71 13.94
N THR A 230 -14.48 35.07 14.81
CA THR A 230 -14.02 34.14 15.84
C THR A 230 -13.12 33.09 15.17
N SER A 231 -11.81 33.21 15.37
CA SER A 231 -10.85 32.15 15.11
C SER A 231 -11.09 31.04 16.15
N ALA A 232 -12.03 30.15 15.87
CA ALA A 232 -12.11 28.88 16.57
C ALA A 232 -10.85 28.08 16.20
N SER A 233 -9.98 27.88 17.19
CA SER A 233 -8.89 26.91 17.10
C SER A 233 -9.51 25.51 16.98
N THR A 234 -9.60 24.97 15.77
CA THR A 234 -10.18 23.65 15.53
C THR A 234 -9.16 22.57 15.88
N GLU A 235 -9.03 22.26 17.16
CA GLU A 235 -8.22 21.13 17.62
C GLU A 235 -8.90 19.82 17.18
N LEU A 236 -8.15 18.94 16.52
CA LEU A 236 -8.66 17.64 16.07
C LEU A 236 -9.00 16.77 17.27
N PRO A 237 -10.09 15.98 17.21
CA PRO A 237 -10.39 15.02 18.27
C PRO A 237 -9.25 14.00 18.39
N PRO A 238 -8.93 13.54 19.60
CA PRO A 238 -7.90 12.52 19.79
C PRO A 238 -8.33 11.20 19.14
N LEU A 239 -7.35 10.48 18.61
CA LEU A 239 -7.58 9.19 18.00
C LEU A 239 -8.14 8.18 19.04
N PRO A 240 -9.20 7.41 18.71
CA PRO A 240 -9.72 6.36 19.57
C PRO A 240 -8.73 5.21 19.81
N ARG A 241 -9.07 4.29 20.72
CA ARG A 241 -8.19 3.19 21.13
C ARG A 241 -8.20 1.99 20.18
N THR A 242 -9.21 1.87 19.33
CA THR A 242 -9.34 0.76 18.37
C THR A 242 -9.42 1.28 16.95
N LEU A 243 -8.97 0.47 15.98
CA LEU A 243 -8.98 0.85 14.57
C LEU A 243 -10.41 1.09 14.05
N VAL A 244 -11.38 0.28 14.48
CA VAL A 244 -12.79 0.42 14.06
C VAL A 244 -13.40 1.72 14.58
N GLN A 245 -13.11 2.13 15.82
CA GLN A 245 -13.56 3.43 16.33
C GLN A 245 -12.90 4.58 15.58
N ALA A 246 -11.62 4.46 15.23
CA ALA A 246 -10.93 5.45 14.40
C ALA A 246 -11.58 5.55 13.01
N ALA A 247 -11.91 4.43 12.36
CA ALA A 247 -12.62 4.42 11.09
C ALA A 247 -13.97 5.15 11.17
N ILE A 248 -14.76 4.90 12.22
CA ILE A 248 -16.05 5.58 12.45
C ILE A 248 -15.84 7.08 12.69
N LEU A 249 -14.83 7.48 13.47
CA LEU A 249 -14.49 8.89 13.67
C LEU A 249 -14.15 9.59 12.34
N ILE A 250 -13.32 8.95 11.51
CA ILE A 250 -12.88 9.49 10.23
C ILE A 250 -14.06 9.61 9.26
N LEU A 251 -14.92 8.59 9.16
CA LEU A 251 -16.13 8.62 8.33
C LEU A 251 -17.08 9.75 8.73
N ASN A 252 -17.21 10.03 10.02
CA ASN A 252 -18.06 11.11 10.54
C ASN A 252 -17.38 12.49 10.51
N THR A 253 -16.13 12.59 10.04
CA THR A 253 -15.42 13.87 9.94
C THR A 253 -15.81 14.59 8.63
N PRO A 254 -16.51 15.73 8.69
CA PRO A 254 -17.05 16.40 7.50
C PRO A 254 -16.00 17.22 6.75
N ASN A 255 -14.97 17.69 7.45
CA ASN A 255 -13.91 18.50 6.89
C ASN A 255 -12.88 17.61 6.16
N PRO A 256 -12.59 17.84 4.87
CA PRO A 256 -11.69 16.98 4.09
C PRO A 256 -10.24 17.00 4.61
N LEU A 257 -9.76 18.12 5.16
CA LEU A 257 -8.39 18.22 5.68
C LEU A 257 -8.25 17.52 7.03
N HIS A 258 -9.25 17.65 7.91
CA HIS A 258 -9.27 16.90 9.17
C HIS A 258 -9.35 15.40 8.93
N LYS A 259 -10.11 14.97 7.92
CA LYS A 259 -10.21 13.56 7.51
C LYS A 259 -8.86 12.98 7.11
N ILE A 260 -8.07 13.72 6.33
CA ILE A 260 -6.71 13.33 5.94
C ILE A 260 -5.79 13.25 7.14
N GLU A 261 -5.82 14.25 8.01
CA GLU A 261 -4.95 14.28 9.17
C GLU A 261 -5.27 13.14 10.15
N LEU A 262 -6.55 12.86 10.41
CA LEU A 262 -6.96 11.70 11.20
C LEU A 262 -6.58 10.37 10.53
N THR A 263 -6.69 10.27 9.20
CA THR A 263 -6.24 9.09 8.43
C THR A 263 -4.74 8.84 8.60
N ARG A 264 -3.92 9.90 8.54
CA ARG A 264 -2.47 9.82 8.77
C ARG A 264 -2.14 9.47 10.22
N GLN A 265 -2.85 10.05 11.18
CA GLN A 265 -2.68 9.72 12.60
C GLN A 265 -3.03 8.26 12.88
N ALA A 266 -4.11 7.74 12.30
CA ALA A 266 -4.48 6.33 12.40
C ALA A 266 -3.40 5.41 11.83
N ASN A 267 -2.89 5.69 10.64
CA ASN A 267 -1.83 4.87 10.03
C ASN A 267 -0.50 4.97 10.78
N ARG A 268 -0.14 6.14 11.32
CA ARG A 268 1.00 6.28 12.23
C ARG A 268 0.82 5.46 13.50
N ALA A 269 -0.38 5.47 14.09
CA ALA A 269 -0.69 4.68 15.27
C ALA A 269 -0.61 3.16 15.00
N LEU A 270 -1.03 2.70 13.82
CA LEU A 270 -0.84 1.31 13.39
C LEU A 270 0.64 0.94 13.31
N ARG A 271 1.46 1.75 12.62
CA ARG A 271 2.91 1.51 12.49
C ARG A 271 3.64 1.51 13.83
N GLN A 272 3.18 2.31 14.78
CA GLN A 272 3.76 2.40 16.12
C GLN A 272 3.18 1.38 17.10
N GLY A 273 2.18 0.59 16.70
CA GLY A 273 1.52 -0.38 17.59
C GLY A 273 0.77 0.26 18.77
N THR A 274 0.30 1.51 18.63
CA THR A 274 -0.32 2.25 19.75
C THR A 274 -1.82 2.00 19.88
N PHE A 275 -2.46 1.41 18.86
CA PHE A 275 -3.83 0.93 18.99
C PHE A 275 -3.91 -0.23 19.99
N GLN A 276 -4.90 -0.18 20.87
CA GLN A 276 -5.18 -1.27 21.80
C GLN A 276 -5.66 -2.53 21.06
N SER A 277 -6.39 -2.35 19.95
CA SER A 277 -6.84 -3.45 19.12
C SER A 277 -7.06 -3.03 17.67
N ILE A 278 -6.60 -3.88 16.75
CA ILE A 278 -6.87 -3.77 15.32
C ILE A 278 -8.17 -4.50 14.99
N LEU A 279 -8.37 -5.70 15.57
CA LEU A 279 -9.59 -6.46 15.43
C LEU A 279 -10.75 -5.84 16.23
N PRO A 280 -12.00 -5.99 15.76
CA PRO A 280 -13.14 -5.41 16.44
C PRO A 280 -13.42 -6.05 17.80
N THR A 281 -13.60 -5.21 18.80
CA THR A 281 -14.12 -5.57 20.12
C THR A 281 -15.66 -5.55 20.13
N LYS A 282 -16.28 -6.18 21.14
CA LYS A 282 -17.75 -6.15 21.29
C LYS A 282 -18.34 -4.73 21.37
N LYS A 283 -17.57 -3.78 21.94
CA LYS A 283 -17.97 -2.37 22.01
C LYS A 283 -17.94 -1.71 20.63
N ASP A 284 -16.93 -2.03 19.83
CA ASP A 284 -16.81 -1.53 18.46
C ASP A 284 -18.00 -2.00 17.61
N LEU A 285 -18.35 -3.28 17.69
CA LEU A 285 -19.49 -3.84 16.95
C LEU A 285 -20.83 -3.18 17.34
N SER A 286 -20.99 -2.81 18.61
CA SER A 286 -22.18 -2.07 19.06
C SER A 286 -22.23 -0.68 18.45
N LEU A 287 -21.08 0.01 18.36
CA LEU A 287 -20.95 1.33 17.74
C LEU A 287 -21.16 1.28 16.22
N VAL A 288 -20.67 0.24 15.55
CA VAL A 288 -20.89 -0.01 14.11
C VAL A 288 -22.39 -0.09 13.82
N ARG A 289 -23.13 -0.94 14.54
CA ARG A 289 -24.59 -1.06 14.41
C ARG A 289 -25.29 0.27 14.68
N GLU A 290 -24.91 0.95 15.75
CA GLU A 290 -25.47 2.27 16.05
C GLU A 290 -25.27 3.28 14.91
N THR A 291 -24.08 3.29 14.30
CA THR A 291 -23.73 4.23 13.23
C THR A 291 -24.48 3.93 11.93
N PHE A 292 -24.50 2.66 11.51
CA PHE A 292 -25.01 2.28 10.19
C PHE A 292 -26.50 1.92 10.19
N ASP A 293 -27.04 1.35 11.27
CA ASP A 293 -28.46 0.98 11.35
C ASP A 293 -29.34 2.20 11.61
N LYS A 294 -28.95 3.12 12.52
CA LYS A 294 -29.73 4.36 12.77
C LYS A 294 -29.89 5.18 11.50
N ALA A 295 -28.83 5.27 10.69
CA ALA A 295 -28.85 6.01 9.44
C ALA A 295 -29.92 5.51 8.45
N ARG A 296 -30.30 4.22 8.47
CA ARG A 296 -31.37 3.68 7.61
C ARG A 296 -32.77 4.19 7.96
N TYR A 297 -33.00 4.64 9.20
CA TYR A 297 -34.33 4.99 9.70
C TYR A 297 -34.64 6.49 9.70
N GLU A 298 -33.64 7.37 9.60
CA GLU A 298 -33.82 8.83 9.81
C GLU A 298 -33.99 9.67 8.51
N GLY A 299 -33.94 9.07 7.30
CA GLY A 299 -34.10 9.79 6.02
C GLY A 299 -35.49 9.65 5.36
N GLU A 300 -35.89 10.60 4.50
CA GLU A 300 -37.10 10.55 3.64
C GLU A 300 -37.00 9.44 2.56
N GLY A 301 -36.87 8.19 3.01
CA GLY A 301 -36.57 7.02 2.19
C GLY A 301 -35.46 6.19 2.84
N ILE A 302 -35.43 4.88 2.55
CA ILE A 302 -34.42 3.94 3.01
C ILE A 302 -33.08 4.31 2.34
N ARG A 303 -32.35 5.30 2.88
CA ARG A 303 -31.00 5.64 2.43
C ARG A 303 -30.04 5.37 3.57
N GLY A 304 -29.03 4.54 3.33
CA GLY A 304 -28.03 4.16 4.35
C GLY A 304 -27.10 5.31 4.73
N PHE A 305 -26.18 5.04 5.67
CA PHE A 305 -25.19 6.02 6.14
C PHE A 305 -24.40 6.68 5.01
N THR A 306 -24.28 8.00 5.07
CA THR A 306 -23.47 8.79 4.13
C THR A 306 -22.53 9.71 4.92
N PRO A 307 -21.20 9.62 4.71
CA PRO A 307 -20.21 10.50 5.30
C PRO A 307 -20.56 11.97 5.05
N PRO A 308 -20.60 12.81 6.09
CA PRO A 308 -20.94 14.21 5.92
C PRO A 308 -19.87 14.96 5.11
N ARG A 309 -20.25 16.11 4.54
CA ARG A 309 -19.39 17.00 3.75
C ARG A 309 -19.54 18.43 4.22
N GLU A 310 -18.44 19.07 4.59
CA GLU A 310 -18.42 20.49 4.94
C GLU A 310 -18.14 21.37 3.70
N GLY A 311 -18.97 22.39 3.48
CA GLY A 311 -18.67 23.46 2.53
C GLY A 311 -18.72 23.09 1.04
N LEU A 312 -19.32 21.94 0.69
CA LEU A 312 -19.45 21.48 -0.70
C LEU A 312 -20.87 21.68 -1.25
N LYS A 313 -20.96 21.94 -2.56
CA LYS A 313 -22.23 21.97 -3.30
C LYS A 313 -22.40 20.66 -4.05
N GLU A 314 -23.27 19.80 -3.55
CA GLU A 314 -23.59 18.51 -4.19
C GLU A 314 -24.63 18.67 -5.30
N VAL A 315 -24.41 17.96 -6.41
CA VAL A 315 -25.33 17.85 -7.54
C VAL A 315 -25.41 16.39 -7.97
N GLU A 316 -26.51 16.03 -8.63
CA GLU A 316 -26.63 14.74 -9.28
C GLU A 316 -25.53 14.54 -10.35
N PRO A 317 -25.00 13.32 -10.53
CA PRO A 317 -23.89 13.06 -11.46
C PRO A 317 -24.09 13.64 -12.88
N TRP A 318 -25.30 13.61 -13.43
CA TRP A 318 -25.62 14.08 -14.79
C TRP A 318 -25.85 15.61 -14.90
N ILE A 319 -25.94 16.32 -13.76
CA ILE A 319 -26.14 17.79 -13.72
C ILE A 319 -24.79 18.53 -13.69
N GLY A 320 -23.71 17.85 -13.30
CA GLY A 320 -22.36 18.41 -13.28
C GLY A 320 -21.93 18.97 -14.65
N GLY A 321 -21.40 20.19 -14.67
CA GLY A 321 -20.96 20.83 -15.92
C GLY A 321 -19.92 19.99 -16.68
N LYS A 322 -19.98 20.00 -18.02
CA LYS A 322 -19.04 19.25 -18.87
C LYS A 322 -17.59 19.63 -18.55
N ARG A 323 -16.83 18.69 -18.01
CA ARG A 323 -15.38 18.79 -17.86
C ARG A 323 -14.81 18.85 -19.28
N GLY A 324 -14.16 19.96 -19.65
CA GLY A 324 -13.61 20.11 -21.00
C GLY A 324 -12.55 19.04 -21.34
N LYS A 325 -11.95 19.13 -22.53
CA LYS A 325 -10.96 18.13 -23.00
C LYS A 325 -9.54 18.30 -22.41
N GLY A 326 -9.36 19.10 -21.36
CA GLY A 326 -8.07 19.38 -20.72
C GLY A 326 -7.16 20.36 -21.46
N GLY A 327 -7.55 20.84 -22.64
CA GLY A 327 -6.70 21.69 -23.49
C GLY A 327 -6.49 23.12 -22.97
N ASN A 328 -7.38 23.63 -22.12
CA ASN A 328 -7.22 24.93 -21.47
C ASN A 328 -7.21 24.79 -19.94
N GLU A 329 -6.69 25.80 -19.25
CA GLU A 329 -6.48 25.76 -17.80
C GLU A 329 -7.76 25.53 -17.00
N LYS A 330 -8.85 26.23 -17.34
CA LYS A 330 -10.16 26.03 -16.72
C LYS A 330 -10.60 24.57 -16.80
N SER A 331 -10.37 23.91 -17.94
CA SER A 331 -10.68 22.50 -18.09
C SER A 331 -9.78 21.60 -17.24
N ARG A 332 -8.49 21.93 -17.08
CA ARG A 332 -7.57 21.17 -16.22
C ARG A 332 -7.97 21.31 -14.74
N ILE A 333 -8.32 22.51 -14.29
CA ILE A 333 -8.83 22.77 -12.94
C ILE A 333 -10.07 21.91 -12.65
N LEU A 334 -11.04 21.87 -13.58
CA LEU A 334 -12.24 21.03 -13.42
C LEU A 334 -11.92 19.53 -13.36
N MET A 335 -10.91 19.07 -14.11
CA MET A 335 -10.48 17.67 -14.07
C MET A 335 -9.80 17.33 -12.75
N ILE A 336 -8.89 18.17 -12.26
CA ILE A 336 -8.16 17.97 -11.00
C ILE A 336 -9.09 18.10 -9.79
N HIS A 337 -10.06 19.02 -9.84
CA HIS A 337 -11.08 19.13 -8.79
C HIS A 337 -11.95 17.87 -8.71
N ALA A 338 -12.35 17.34 -9.86
CA ALA A 338 -13.04 16.07 -9.90
C ALA A 338 -12.17 14.90 -9.42
N LEU A 339 -10.84 14.96 -9.63
CA LEU A 339 -9.87 13.99 -9.09
C LEU A 339 -9.89 14.02 -7.57
N ALA A 340 -9.72 15.22 -7.00
CA ALA A 340 -9.78 15.39 -5.56
C ALA A 340 -11.12 14.90 -4.95
N ASN A 341 -12.25 15.08 -5.65
CA ASN A 341 -13.52 14.58 -5.14
C ASN A 341 -13.61 13.04 -5.11
N ILE A 342 -13.03 12.36 -6.10
CA ILE A 342 -12.96 10.89 -6.06
C ILE A 342 -12.09 10.45 -4.90
N GLU A 343 -10.91 11.03 -4.70
CA GLU A 343 -10.01 10.55 -3.65
C GLU A 343 -10.61 10.78 -2.25
N GLN A 344 -11.43 11.83 -2.06
CA GLN A 344 -12.21 11.98 -0.82
C GLN A 344 -13.21 10.85 -0.59
N TRP A 345 -13.88 10.40 -1.66
CA TRP A 345 -14.75 9.23 -1.57
C TRP A 345 -13.94 7.95 -1.39
N ALA A 346 -12.76 7.82 -2.00
CA ALA A 346 -11.90 6.65 -1.86
C ALA A 346 -11.37 6.49 -0.43
N ILE A 347 -10.96 7.59 0.24
CA ILE A 347 -10.64 7.60 1.68
C ILE A 347 -11.83 7.06 2.48
N ASP A 348 -13.04 7.55 2.21
CA ASP A 348 -14.23 7.08 2.90
C ASP A 348 -14.54 5.61 2.62
N LEU A 349 -14.39 5.14 1.39
CA LEU A 349 -14.65 3.75 1.01
C LEU A 349 -13.68 2.79 1.73
N ALA A 350 -12.40 3.17 1.83
CA ALA A 350 -11.38 2.41 2.53
C ALA A 350 -11.61 2.34 4.06
N TRP A 351 -12.13 3.42 4.68
CA TRP A 351 -12.54 3.38 6.09
C TRP A 351 -13.90 2.71 6.31
N ASP A 352 -14.83 2.83 5.35
CA ASP A 352 -16.15 2.20 5.40
C ASP A 352 -16.03 0.69 5.43
N ILE A 353 -15.16 0.11 4.60
CA ILE A 353 -15.03 -1.34 4.54
C ILE A 353 -14.44 -1.93 5.84
N ILE A 354 -13.53 -1.19 6.50
CA ILE A 354 -12.99 -1.51 7.84
C ILE A 354 -14.11 -1.52 8.89
N ALA A 355 -14.93 -0.46 8.91
CA ALA A 355 -15.93 -0.29 9.96
C ALA A 355 -17.16 -1.19 9.74
N ARG A 356 -17.71 -1.18 8.52
CA ARG A 356 -18.98 -1.83 8.18
C ARG A 356 -18.90 -3.34 8.22
N TYR A 357 -17.79 -3.91 7.75
CA TYR A 357 -17.60 -5.36 7.70
C TYR A 357 -16.75 -5.88 8.86
N ALA A 358 -16.60 -5.11 9.93
CA ALA A 358 -15.91 -5.53 11.14
C ALA A 358 -16.51 -6.81 11.77
N GLU A 359 -17.82 -7.01 11.66
CA GLU A 359 -18.48 -8.24 12.14
C GLU A 359 -18.52 -9.37 11.10
N PHE A 360 -17.98 -9.16 9.90
CA PHE A 360 -18.09 -10.15 8.84
C PHE A 360 -17.31 -11.42 9.19
N GLU A 361 -17.98 -12.56 9.00
CA GLU A 361 -17.43 -13.89 9.25
C GLU A 361 -17.66 -14.78 8.02
N ILE A 362 -16.68 -15.64 7.72
CA ILE A 362 -16.72 -16.62 6.65
C ILE A 362 -16.62 -17.98 7.30
N ASN A 363 -17.68 -18.79 7.20
CA ASN A 363 -17.76 -20.10 7.85
C ASN A 363 -17.50 -20.07 9.37
N GLY A 364 -17.87 -18.96 10.04
CA GLY A 364 -17.64 -18.75 11.47
C GLY A 364 -16.22 -18.27 11.84
N GLU A 365 -15.36 -18.02 10.84
CA GLU A 365 -14.05 -17.38 11.02
C GLU A 365 -14.15 -15.88 10.73
N LYS A 366 -13.56 -15.06 11.59
CA LYS A 366 -13.47 -13.61 11.36
C LYS A 366 -12.49 -13.28 10.24
N LEU A 367 -12.66 -12.11 9.65
CA LEU A 367 -11.64 -11.53 8.77
C LEU A 367 -10.29 -11.40 9.52
N PRO A 368 -9.18 -11.73 8.85
CA PRO A 368 -7.86 -11.69 9.46
C PRO A 368 -7.37 -10.23 9.59
N VAL A 369 -6.36 -9.99 10.44
CA VAL A 369 -5.84 -8.64 10.76
C VAL A 369 -5.39 -7.89 9.51
N GLU A 370 -4.79 -8.62 8.57
CA GLU A 370 -4.25 -8.13 7.30
C GLU A 370 -5.34 -7.44 6.47
N PHE A 371 -6.60 -7.88 6.56
CA PHE A 371 -7.71 -7.21 5.87
C PHE A 371 -7.81 -5.75 6.30
N PHE A 372 -7.75 -5.52 7.61
CA PHE A 372 -7.88 -4.19 8.18
C PHE A 372 -6.63 -3.33 7.90
N LEU A 373 -5.44 -3.94 7.90
CA LEU A 373 -4.19 -3.24 7.59
C LEU A 373 -4.12 -2.81 6.13
N ASP A 374 -4.50 -3.69 5.20
CA ASP A 374 -4.49 -3.40 3.77
C ASP A 374 -5.43 -2.23 3.45
N TRP A 375 -6.64 -2.20 4.01
CA TRP A 375 -7.58 -1.09 3.79
C TRP A 375 -7.15 0.20 4.48
N ALA A 376 -6.49 0.13 5.64
CA ALA A 376 -5.94 1.32 6.28
C ALA A 376 -4.81 1.93 5.45
N LYS A 377 -4.00 1.07 4.81
CA LYS A 377 -2.95 1.47 3.87
C LYS A 377 -3.53 2.12 2.61
N VAL A 378 -4.55 1.52 1.98
CA VAL A 378 -5.28 2.14 0.86
C VAL A 378 -5.81 3.51 1.28
N ALA A 379 -6.44 3.63 2.45
CA ALA A 379 -6.92 4.93 2.94
C ALA A 379 -5.80 5.98 3.07
N GLU A 380 -4.60 5.58 3.49
CA GLU A 380 -3.43 6.47 3.55
C GLU A 380 -2.99 6.95 2.17
N ASP A 381 -2.97 6.04 1.19
CA ASP A 381 -2.60 6.35 -0.19
C ASP A 381 -3.63 7.30 -0.82
N GLU A 382 -4.93 7.10 -0.60
CA GLU A 382 -5.96 8.03 -1.06
C GLU A 382 -5.88 9.41 -0.39
N ALA A 383 -5.50 9.45 0.89
CA ALA A 383 -5.23 10.70 1.59
C ALA A 383 -4.01 11.45 1.02
N LYS A 384 -2.98 10.71 0.57
CA LYS A 384 -1.85 11.25 -0.18
C LYS A 384 -2.30 11.76 -1.55
N HIS A 385 -3.08 10.98 -2.31
CA HIS A 385 -3.60 11.37 -3.63
C HIS A 385 -4.38 12.68 -3.56
N PHE A 386 -5.32 12.77 -2.61
CA PHE A 386 -6.06 14.02 -2.39
C PHE A 386 -5.13 15.19 -2.09
N SER A 387 -4.12 14.99 -1.23
CA SER A 387 -3.19 16.07 -0.84
C SER A 387 -2.40 16.60 -2.03
N LEU A 388 -1.97 15.71 -2.94
CA LEU A 388 -1.29 16.09 -4.18
C LEU A 388 -2.22 16.90 -5.09
N LEU A 389 -3.44 16.41 -5.30
CA LEU A 389 -4.45 17.06 -6.16
C LEU A 389 -4.89 18.41 -5.62
N LYS A 390 -5.09 18.51 -4.31
CA LYS A 390 -5.44 19.75 -3.61
C LYS A 390 -4.34 20.78 -3.74
N THR A 391 -3.07 20.40 -3.53
CA THR A 391 -1.92 21.28 -3.74
C THR A 391 -1.88 21.77 -5.20
N ARG A 392 -2.08 20.85 -6.15
CA ARG A 392 -2.07 21.21 -7.57
C ARG A 392 -3.21 22.16 -7.97
N LEU A 393 -4.39 22.05 -7.35
CA LEU A 393 -5.49 23.01 -7.55
C LEU A 393 -5.10 24.41 -7.09
N GLU A 394 -4.44 24.52 -5.94
CA GLU A 394 -4.01 25.81 -5.38
C GLU A 394 -2.93 26.47 -6.25
N GLU A 395 -1.98 25.69 -6.78
CA GLU A 395 -1.00 26.18 -7.75
C GLU A 395 -1.64 26.72 -9.04
N LEU A 396 -2.80 26.19 -9.42
CA LEU A 396 -3.60 26.65 -10.55
C LEU A 396 -4.60 27.76 -10.18
N GLY A 397 -4.51 28.33 -8.97
CA GLY A 397 -5.35 29.43 -8.51
C GLY A 397 -6.80 29.02 -8.18
N SER A 398 -7.05 27.74 -7.92
CA SER A 398 -8.35 27.19 -7.50
C SER A 398 -8.25 26.50 -6.14
N TYR A 399 -9.33 25.88 -5.68
CA TYR A 399 -9.35 25.14 -4.42
C TYR A 399 -10.40 24.02 -4.46
N TYR A 400 -10.23 23.01 -3.59
CA TYR A 400 -11.24 21.95 -3.45
C TYR A 400 -12.53 22.53 -2.85
N GLY A 401 -13.66 22.28 -3.52
CA GLY A 401 -14.96 22.92 -3.23
C GLY A 401 -15.30 24.15 -4.08
N ALA A 402 -14.39 24.62 -4.94
CA ALA A 402 -14.69 25.70 -5.90
C ALA A 402 -15.73 25.31 -6.97
N HIS A 403 -15.88 24.01 -7.23
CA HIS A 403 -16.84 23.45 -8.17
C HIS A 403 -17.77 22.44 -7.49
N THR A 404 -18.90 22.16 -8.14
CA THR A 404 -19.89 21.18 -7.66
C THR A 404 -19.32 19.78 -7.64
N VAL A 405 -19.74 18.99 -6.66
CA VAL A 405 -19.34 17.59 -6.47
C VAL A 405 -20.56 16.67 -6.62
N HIS A 406 -20.33 15.37 -6.80
CA HIS A 406 -21.38 14.35 -6.79
C HIS A 406 -20.92 13.16 -5.93
N ALA A 407 -21.87 12.31 -5.54
CA ALA A 407 -21.66 11.17 -4.64
C ALA A 407 -21.74 9.80 -5.35
N GLY A 408 -21.60 9.72 -6.69
CA GLY A 408 -21.85 8.48 -7.45
C GLY A 408 -21.03 7.25 -7.02
N LEU A 409 -19.79 7.44 -6.53
CA LEU A 409 -19.01 6.34 -5.93
C LEU A 409 -19.67 5.84 -4.64
N TRP A 410 -20.12 6.74 -3.78
CA TRP A 410 -20.80 6.40 -2.53
C TRP A 410 -22.17 5.79 -2.74
N GLU A 411 -22.90 6.20 -3.79
CA GLU A 411 -24.14 5.53 -4.17
C GLU A 411 -23.91 4.06 -4.50
N SER A 412 -22.84 3.73 -5.24
CA SER A 412 -22.50 2.33 -5.50
C SER A 412 -22.18 1.58 -4.20
N ALA A 413 -21.57 2.25 -3.23
CA ALA A 413 -21.32 1.68 -1.91
C ALA A 413 -22.61 1.43 -1.12
N LEU A 414 -23.58 2.32 -1.21
CA LEU A 414 -24.91 2.12 -0.61
C LEU A 414 -25.65 0.96 -1.27
N ASP A 415 -25.56 0.83 -2.60
CA ASP A 415 -26.19 -0.25 -3.37
C ASP A 415 -25.60 -1.64 -2.98
N THR A 416 -24.34 -1.70 -2.54
CA THR A 416 -23.68 -2.94 -2.11
C THR A 416 -23.43 -3.02 -0.60
N GLN A 417 -24.10 -2.21 0.23
CA GLN A 417 -23.74 -2.05 1.66
C GLN A 417 -23.94 -3.30 2.52
N ASP A 418 -24.75 -4.25 2.05
CA ASP A 418 -25.13 -5.46 2.78
C ASP A 418 -24.30 -6.70 2.37
N ASP A 419 -23.39 -6.57 1.40
CA ASP A 419 -22.62 -7.69 0.84
C ASP A 419 -21.17 -7.27 0.58
N LEU A 420 -20.23 -7.84 1.36
CA LEU A 420 -18.81 -7.57 1.24
C LEU A 420 -18.24 -7.99 -0.12
N LEU A 421 -18.66 -9.14 -0.67
CA LEU A 421 -18.19 -9.57 -1.99
C LEU A 421 -18.72 -8.63 -3.07
N ALA A 422 -19.99 -8.21 -2.98
CA ALA A 422 -20.54 -7.20 -3.89
C ALA A 422 -19.77 -5.87 -3.79
N ARG A 423 -19.43 -5.43 -2.56
CA ARG A 423 -18.63 -4.22 -2.32
C ARG A 423 -17.25 -4.31 -2.97
N LEU A 424 -16.54 -5.41 -2.75
CA LEU A 424 -15.23 -5.68 -3.35
C LEU A 424 -15.31 -5.74 -4.88
N ALA A 425 -16.33 -6.39 -5.44
CA ALA A 425 -16.53 -6.48 -6.88
C ALA A 425 -16.77 -5.09 -7.52
N ILE A 426 -17.74 -4.33 -7.00
CA ILE A 426 -18.17 -3.09 -7.64
C ILE A 426 -17.21 -1.94 -7.37
N ILE A 427 -16.83 -1.73 -6.11
CA ILE A 427 -15.95 -0.60 -5.78
C ILE A 427 -14.51 -0.95 -6.18
N HIS A 428 -13.96 -2.04 -5.65
CA HIS A 428 -12.52 -2.28 -5.71
C HIS A 428 -12.04 -3.00 -6.98
N LEU A 429 -12.92 -3.64 -7.74
CA LEU A 429 -12.57 -4.36 -8.97
C LEU A 429 -13.23 -3.80 -10.25
N VAL A 430 -14.26 -2.96 -10.13
CA VAL A 430 -14.84 -2.23 -11.27
C VAL A 430 -14.44 -0.76 -11.25
N HIS A 431 -14.71 -0.03 -10.16
CA HIS A 431 -14.42 1.40 -10.11
C HIS A 431 -12.91 1.69 -10.02
N GLU A 432 -12.17 1.03 -9.13
CA GLU A 432 -10.70 1.22 -9.05
C GLU A 432 -9.99 0.75 -10.32
N ALA A 433 -10.39 -0.40 -10.88
CA ALA A 433 -9.82 -0.91 -12.12
C ALA A 433 -10.07 0.01 -13.31
N ARG A 434 -11.12 0.85 -13.27
CA ARG A 434 -11.37 1.87 -14.28
C ARG A 434 -10.37 3.03 -14.16
N GLY A 435 -9.86 3.33 -12.96
CA GLY A 435 -8.73 4.24 -12.77
C GLY A 435 -7.51 3.82 -13.59
N LEU A 436 -7.20 2.53 -13.63
CA LEU A 436 -6.09 1.97 -14.44
C LEU A 436 -6.25 2.24 -15.94
N ASP A 437 -7.49 2.26 -16.44
CA ASP A 437 -7.77 2.51 -17.86
C ASP A 437 -7.72 4.01 -18.21
N VAL A 438 -8.19 4.86 -17.29
CA VAL A 438 -8.42 6.29 -17.54
C VAL A 438 -7.20 7.15 -17.19
N ASN A 439 -6.40 6.76 -16.20
CA ASN A 439 -5.25 7.52 -15.74
C ASN A 439 -4.19 7.71 -16.85
N PRO A 440 -3.78 6.67 -17.63
CA PRO A 440 -2.85 6.86 -18.74
C PRO A 440 -3.34 7.84 -19.81
N ILE A 441 -4.65 7.88 -20.06
CA ILE A 441 -5.26 8.84 -20.99
C ILE A 441 -5.20 10.25 -20.41
N THR A 442 -5.43 10.39 -19.11
CA THR A 442 -5.40 11.67 -18.39
C THR A 442 -3.99 12.25 -18.31
N ILE A 443 -2.98 11.42 -18.03
CA ILE A 443 -1.55 11.76 -18.08
C ILE A 443 -1.22 12.37 -19.45
N LYS A 444 -1.49 11.65 -20.54
CA LYS A 444 -1.25 12.13 -21.92
C LYS A 444 -1.97 13.43 -22.25
N LYS A 445 -3.17 13.66 -21.69
CA LYS A 445 -3.90 14.94 -21.87
C LYS A 445 -3.15 16.10 -21.20
N PHE A 446 -2.61 15.90 -19.99
CA PHE A 446 -1.83 16.92 -19.31
C PHE A 446 -0.51 17.20 -20.02
N GLU A 447 0.22 16.17 -20.46
CA GLU A 447 1.46 16.33 -21.24
C GLU A 447 1.22 17.13 -22.52
N LYS A 448 0.18 16.77 -23.28
CA LYS A 448 -0.19 17.46 -24.52
C LYS A 448 -0.57 18.92 -24.28
N ALA A 449 -1.09 19.24 -23.10
CA ALA A 449 -1.41 20.61 -22.70
C ALA A 449 -0.18 21.38 -22.14
N GLY A 450 1.00 20.76 -22.09
CA GLY A 450 2.22 21.33 -21.52
C GLY A 450 2.24 21.34 -19.98
N ASP A 451 1.29 20.65 -19.34
CA ASP A 451 1.15 20.61 -17.88
C ASP A 451 1.89 19.42 -17.29
N ILE A 452 3.22 19.49 -17.32
CA ILE A 452 4.10 18.41 -16.86
C ILE A 452 3.95 18.14 -15.35
N ALA A 453 3.64 19.17 -14.56
CA ALA A 453 3.42 19.01 -13.11
C ALA A 453 2.20 18.14 -12.82
N SER A 454 1.06 18.40 -13.48
CA SER A 454 -0.13 17.56 -13.33
C SER A 454 0.09 16.14 -13.87
N SER A 455 0.90 15.98 -14.92
CA SER A 455 1.26 14.66 -15.46
C SER A 455 2.02 13.81 -14.44
N LYS A 456 3.11 14.34 -13.87
CA LYS A 456 3.93 13.64 -12.87
C LYS A 456 3.14 13.28 -11.61
N MET A 457 2.26 14.17 -11.18
CA MET A 457 1.35 13.91 -10.08
C MET A 457 0.43 12.71 -10.39
N MET A 458 -0.14 12.66 -11.60
CA MET A 458 -1.00 11.55 -12.02
C MET A 458 -0.24 10.24 -12.20
N GLU A 459 1.04 10.27 -12.56
CA GLU A 459 1.89 9.07 -12.60
C GLU A 459 2.02 8.45 -11.20
N ILE A 460 2.25 9.27 -10.16
CA ILE A 460 2.30 8.79 -8.77
C ILE A 460 0.99 8.08 -8.41
N ILE A 461 -0.15 8.76 -8.64
CA ILE A 461 -1.48 8.19 -8.35
C ILE A 461 -1.66 6.87 -9.11
N HIS A 462 -1.35 6.84 -10.40
CA HIS A 462 -1.54 5.65 -11.23
C HIS A 462 -0.74 4.42 -10.76
N PHE A 463 0.47 4.60 -10.25
CA PHE A 463 1.25 3.48 -9.71
C PHE A 463 0.64 2.91 -8.43
N ASP A 464 0.09 3.77 -7.57
CA ASP A 464 -0.59 3.37 -6.35
C ASP A 464 -1.94 2.69 -6.69
N GLU A 465 -2.68 3.14 -7.71
CA GLU A 465 -3.95 2.49 -8.12
C GLU A 465 -3.80 1.00 -8.48
N ILE A 466 -2.64 0.57 -8.99
CA ILE A 466 -2.40 -0.86 -9.28
C ILE A 466 -2.44 -1.67 -7.98
N THR A 467 -1.90 -1.13 -6.89
CA THR A 467 -1.91 -1.82 -5.59
C THR A 467 -3.31 -1.83 -4.99
N HIS A 468 -4.11 -0.76 -5.18
CA HIS A 468 -5.49 -0.71 -4.70
C HIS A 468 -6.36 -1.80 -5.33
N VAL A 469 -6.26 -1.98 -6.65
CA VAL A 469 -6.96 -3.07 -7.36
C VAL A 469 -6.42 -4.44 -6.95
N THR A 470 -5.11 -4.57 -6.72
CA THR A 470 -4.49 -5.80 -6.21
C THR A 470 -5.06 -6.18 -4.83
N THR A 471 -5.22 -5.20 -3.93
CA THR A 471 -5.83 -5.38 -2.60
C THR A 471 -7.28 -5.84 -2.72
N GLY A 472 -8.07 -5.19 -3.59
CA GLY A 472 -9.44 -5.63 -3.90
C GLY A 472 -9.48 -7.07 -4.40
N HIS A 473 -8.58 -7.42 -5.33
CA HIS A 473 -8.50 -8.76 -5.93
C HIS A 473 -8.10 -9.82 -4.91
N ARG A 474 -7.10 -9.54 -4.07
CA ARG A 474 -6.65 -10.41 -2.98
C ARG A 474 -7.79 -10.76 -2.04
N TRP A 475 -8.52 -9.76 -1.52
CA TRP A 475 -9.59 -10.03 -0.56
C TRP A 475 -10.81 -10.68 -1.19
N PHE A 476 -11.14 -10.32 -2.43
CA PHE A 476 -12.21 -10.98 -3.17
C PHE A 476 -11.91 -12.46 -3.39
N THR A 477 -10.71 -12.79 -3.88
CA THR A 477 -10.29 -14.18 -4.12
C THR A 477 -10.10 -14.97 -2.83
N TYR A 478 -9.60 -14.35 -1.75
CA TYR A 478 -9.52 -14.96 -0.42
C TYR A 478 -10.90 -15.39 0.09
N ILE A 479 -11.89 -14.50 0.04
CA ILE A 479 -13.26 -14.81 0.50
C ILE A 479 -13.87 -15.91 -0.37
N CYS A 480 -13.70 -15.82 -1.70
CA CYS A 480 -14.20 -16.85 -2.62
C CYS A 480 -13.57 -18.22 -2.35
N SER A 481 -12.26 -18.28 -2.09
CA SER A 481 -11.54 -19.50 -1.72
C SER A 481 -12.07 -20.10 -0.42
N LYS A 482 -12.31 -19.27 0.61
CA LYS A 482 -12.90 -19.71 1.87
C LYS A 482 -14.34 -20.22 1.72
N MET A 483 -15.07 -19.74 0.72
CA MET A 483 -16.44 -20.17 0.39
C MET A 483 -16.49 -21.31 -0.63
N ASP A 484 -15.35 -21.81 -1.13
CA ASP A 484 -15.25 -22.82 -2.19
C ASP A 484 -16.02 -22.43 -3.48
N ILE A 485 -15.91 -21.15 -3.88
CA ILE A 485 -16.52 -20.62 -5.10
C ILE A 485 -15.47 -20.07 -6.07
N ASP A 486 -15.73 -20.21 -7.36
CA ASP A 486 -14.85 -19.65 -8.40
C ASP A 486 -14.93 -18.11 -8.39
N PRO A 487 -13.81 -17.40 -8.16
CA PRO A 487 -13.83 -15.96 -8.03
C PRO A 487 -14.24 -15.24 -9.32
N VAL A 488 -13.82 -15.73 -10.50
CA VAL A 488 -14.18 -15.09 -11.77
C VAL A 488 -15.69 -15.17 -12.00
N SER A 489 -16.28 -16.34 -11.83
CA SER A 489 -17.72 -16.55 -11.97
C SER A 489 -18.52 -15.72 -10.98
N GLN A 490 -18.09 -15.69 -9.71
CA GLN A 490 -18.74 -14.90 -8.67
C GLN A 490 -18.66 -13.39 -8.97
N PHE A 491 -17.49 -12.89 -9.39
CA PHE A 491 -17.32 -11.49 -9.77
C PHE A 491 -18.29 -11.11 -10.90
N ARG A 492 -18.32 -11.89 -11.98
CA ARG A 492 -19.20 -11.62 -13.13
C ARG A 492 -20.67 -11.63 -12.74
N GLN A 493 -21.07 -12.52 -11.82
CA GLN A 493 -22.43 -12.55 -11.28
C GLN A 493 -22.74 -11.29 -10.47
N LEU A 494 -21.86 -10.88 -9.57
CA LEU A 494 -22.06 -9.69 -8.73
C LEU A 494 -22.11 -8.40 -9.56
N VAL A 495 -21.29 -8.29 -10.61
CA VAL A 495 -21.37 -7.18 -11.56
C VAL A 495 -22.72 -7.17 -12.28
N LYS A 496 -23.20 -8.33 -12.76
CA LYS A 496 -24.53 -8.44 -13.39
C LYS A 496 -25.65 -7.98 -12.46
N GLN A 497 -25.53 -8.24 -11.17
CA GLN A 497 -26.57 -7.91 -10.18
C GLN A 497 -26.51 -6.46 -9.70
N ASN A 498 -25.31 -5.90 -9.53
CA ASN A 498 -25.10 -4.66 -8.78
C ASN A 498 -24.52 -3.51 -9.61
N PHE A 499 -24.16 -3.76 -10.87
CA PHE A 499 -23.72 -2.72 -11.80
C PHE A 499 -24.80 -2.45 -12.86
N ALA A 500 -24.85 -1.23 -13.39
CA ALA A 500 -25.76 -0.85 -14.47
C ALA A 500 -24.96 -0.51 -15.74
N GLY A 501 -25.22 -1.24 -16.82
CA GLY A 501 -24.59 -1.00 -18.13
C GLY A 501 -23.30 -1.78 -18.34
N LYS A 502 -22.65 -1.51 -19.48
CA LYS A 502 -21.47 -2.26 -19.93
C LYS A 502 -20.21 -1.79 -19.21
N ILE A 503 -19.33 -2.72 -18.85
CA ILE A 503 -17.94 -2.37 -18.52
C ILE A 503 -17.25 -2.00 -19.84
N LYS A 504 -16.94 -0.72 -20.02
CA LYS A 504 -16.39 -0.20 -21.27
C LYS A 504 -14.87 -0.12 -21.24
N GLY A 505 -14.25 -0.57 -22.32
CA GLY A 505 -12.85 -0.28 -22.62
C GLY A 505 -12.61 1.15 -23.13
N PRO A 506 -11.40 1.48 -23.63
CA PRO A 506 -10.25 0.57 -23.74
C PRO A 506 -9.74 0.16 -22.35
N PHE A 507 -9.28 -1.08 -22.22
CA PHE A 507 -8.74 -1.61 -20.97
C PHE A 507 -7.22 -1.51 -20.96
N SER A 508 -6.62 -1.09 -19.84
CA SER A 508 -5.17 -1.26 -19.64
C SER A 508 -4.91 -2.72 -19.28
N VAL A 509 -4.77 -3.57 -20.30
CA VAL A 509 -4.58 -5.02 -20.11
C VAL A 509 -3.35 -5.32 -19.26
N ASP A 510 -2.26 -4.60 -19.49
CA ASP A 510 -1.00 -4.79 -18.76
C ASP A 510 -1.15 -4.41 -17.28
N ASP A 511 -1.76 -3.26 -16.97
CA ASP A 511 -1.88 -2.81 -15.57
C ASP A 511 -2.95 -3.60 -14.80
N ARG A 512 -4.07 -3.95 -15.44
CA ARG A 512 -5.05 -4.88 -14.88
C ARG A 512 -4.42 -6.25 -14.63
N GLY A 513 -3.59 -6.74 -15.55
CA GLY A 513 -2.84 -7.99 -15.39
C GLY A 513 -1.86 -7.95 -14.22
N LYS A 514 -1.12 -6.85 -14.03
CA LYS A 514 -0.27 -6.63 -12.83
C LYS A 514 -1.09 -6.65 -11.54
N ALA A 515 -2.33 -6.14 -11.58
CA ALA A 515 -3.23 -6.15 -10.44
C ALA A 515 -3.94 -7.50 -10.20
N GLY A 516 -3.64 -8.53 -11.01
CA GLY A 516 -4.23 -9.87 -10.91
C GLY A 516 -5.50 -10.10 -11.75
N MET A 517 -5.99 -9.07 -12.46
CA MET A 517 -7.20 -9.18 -13.28
C MET A 517 -6.87 -9.54 -14.73
N SER A 518 -7.05 -10.82 -15.08
CA SER A 518 -7.03 -11.29 -16.47
C SER A 518 -8.28 -10.82 -17.24
N GLY A 519 -8.27 -10.97 -18.57
CA GLY A 519 -9.42 -10.63 -19.43
C GLY A 519 -10.71 -11.35 -19.05
N GLU A 520 -10.63 -12.55 -18.47
CA GLU A 520 -11.79 -13.36 -18.07
C GLU A 520 -12.70 -12.64 -17.06
N TRP A 521 -12.13 -11.77 -16.24
CA TRP A 521 -12.87 -10.98 -15.26
C TRP A 521 -13.83 -10.00 -15.93
N TYR A 522 -13.36 -9.20 -16.88
CA TYR A 522 -14.07 -7.99 -17.33
C TYR A 522 -14.47 -7.98 -18.81
N GLU A 523 -13.91 -8.86 -19.64
CA GLU A 523 -14.26 -8.90 -21.06
C GLU A 523 -15.73 -9.31 -21.26
N ASN A 524 -16.39 -8.58 -22.18
CA ASN A 524 -17.78 -8.78 -22.55
C ASN A 524 -18.74 -8.84 -21.34
N LEU A 525 -18.47 -8.01 -20.33
CA LEU A 525 -19.26 -7.98 -19.09
C LEU A 525 -20.21 -6.78 -19.07
N GLU A 526 -21.46 -7.05 -18.70
CA GLU A 526 -22.54 -6.06 -18.62
C GLU A 526 -23.34 -6.29 -17.34
N GLY A 527 -23.63 -5.19 -16.65
CA GLY A 527 -24.48 -5.12 -15.47
C GLY A 527 -25.96 -4.98 -15.84
N HIS A 528 -26.84 -5.62 -15.05
CA HIS A 528 -28.30 -5.59 -15.18
C HIS A 528 -29.01 -5.08 -13.92
N GLY A 529 -28.30 -4.38 -13.02
CA GLY A 529 -28.82 -3.99 -11.73
C GLY A 529 -30.12 -3.18 -11.77
N ASN A 530 -31.00 -3.44 -10.80
CA ASN A 530 -32.29 -2.77 -10.65
C ASN A 530 -32.09 -1.35 -10.11
N ARG A 531 -31.92 -0.37 -10.99
CA ARG A 531 -32.31 1.02 -10.68
C ARG A 531 -33.69 1.25 -11.29
N LEU A 532 -34.67 1.62 -10.44
CA LEU A 532 -36.10 1.83 -10.75
C LEU A 532 -36.41 2.90 -11.82
N ASP A 533 -35.40 3.46 -12.50
CA ASP A 533 -35.51 4.55 -13.47
C ASP A 533 -35.21 4.14 -14.93
N ALA A 534 -35.39 2.87 -15.27
CA ALA A 534 -35.19 2.36 -16.64
C ALA A 534 -36.18 2.92 -17.70
N GLN A 535 -36.99 3.93 -17.37
CA GLN A 535 -37.96 4.56 -18.29
C GLN A 535 -37.52 5.90 -18.89
N VAL A 536 -36.31 6.38 -18.65
CA VAL A 536 -35.76 7.53 -19.39
C VAL A 536 -34.56 7.05 -20.16
N GLY A 537 -34.72 6.89 -21.48
CA GLY A 537 -33.78 6.27 -22.41
C GLY A 537 -32.46 7.02 -22.60
N GLY A 538 -31.65 7.08 -21.53
CA GLY A 538 -30.23 7.35 -21.59
C GLY A 538 -29.48 6.02 -21.69
N GLU A 539 -28.68 5.86 -22.74
CA GLU A 539 -27.69 4.77 -22.82
C GLU A 539 -26.82 4.79 -21.56
N GLY A 540 -26.42 3.63 -21.04
CA GLY A 540 -25.77 3.45 -19.72
C GLY A 540 -24.46 4.22 -19.44
N ASP A 541 -24.11 5.20 -20.28
CA ASP A 541 -23.07 6.21 -20.10
C ASP A 541 -23.53 7.40 -19.23
N GLU A 542 -24.82 7.77 -19.25
CA GLU A 542 -25.26 9.05 -18.69
C GLU A 542 -25.42 9.09 -17.17
N ARG A 543 -25.39 7.94 -16.48
CA ARG A 543 -25.63 7.86 -15.02
C ARG A 543 -24.62 7.02 -14.24
N VAL A 544 -23.61 6.49 -14.91
CA VAL A 544 -22.36 6.05 -14.30
C VAL A 544 -21.52 7.31 -14.03
N HIS A 545 -20.77 7.36 -12.92
CA HIS A 545 -19.95 8.52 -12.57
C HIS A 545 -19.22 9.07 -13.80
N PRO A 546 -19.29 10.38 -14.13
CA PRO A 546 -18.71 10.98 -15.36
C PRO A 546 -17.16 11.03 -15.39
N ARG A 547 -16.51 10.09 -14.70
CA ARG A 547 -15.08 9.75 -14.75
C ARG A 547 -14.82 8.31 -15.20
N LEU A 548 -15.86 7.52 -15.41
CA LEU A 548 -15.76 6.16 -15.91
C LEU A 548 -16.11 6.10 -17.41
N THR A 549 -16.38 7.24 -18.07
CA THR A 549 -16.63 7.37 -19.50
C THR A 549 -15.73 8.38 -20.18
#